data_AF-A0A7C4KTM9-F1
#
_entry.id   AF-A0A7C4KTM9-F1
#
_cell.length_a   1.000
_cell.length_b   1.000
_cell.length_c   1.000
_cell.angle_alpha   90.00
_cell.angle_beta   90.00
_cell.angle_gamma   90.00
#
_symmetry.space_group_name_H-M   'P 1'
#
loop_
_entity.id
_entity.type
_entity.pdbx_description
1 polymer ?
#
loop_
_entity_poly.entity_id
_entity_poly.type
_entity_poly.pdbx_seq_one_letter_code
_entity_poly.pdbx_strand_id
1 'polypeptide(L)'
;MIVQLVNVSYNIADAFWLSKYSDVSMAVPRQVLPLIMFFNTFLFALSTANMALLSQYVGARRYDEASSTASKFLTVAVLLSFGSGLTFLTLRYYVFKYVVIPPTEIFDDVMNYSGIITLDLILSGFVITYSTILQSVGDIKTPAIVNGISALINIVLDPLLILGISPFPRMGVVGAAIATVFARLIGVFVLITLTKREFPDLRVTLTKDVNSEWVINNLVVGGPILILNLSNSLAFMLQNALVNSFGVIVAAAFAIGFIVMEVADATIWGLTMPTAIMIGQNLGAGNSSRCRLIAYKASLTLTTLTTIGSIIVYILRKPLITIFTSDTLIINEALTFLETFIFTLPFFAIFFIGMSVGRGSGHTLTPTLIGIIRLWVIRIGLGYILAYHIDLKSYGIWLTMALSNIVSGTATLAWIKYGNWTKPIIKQNKH
;
A
#
# COMPACT_ATOMS: atom_id res chain seq x y z
N MET A 1 -9.19 -8.33 3.28
CA MET A 1 -9.42 -8.79 1.89
C MET A 1 -10.62 -8.09 1.27
N ILE A 2 -11.85 -8.26 1.80
CA ILE A 2 -13.08 -7.65 1.24
C ILE A 2 -12.93 -6.15 0.97
N VAL A 3 -12.43 -5.37 1.94
CA VAL A 3 -12.22 -3.92 1.76
C VAL A 3 -11.28 -3.59 0.60
N GLN A 4 -10.25 -4.41 0.35
CA GLN A 4 -9.35 -4.18 -0.78
C GLN A 4 -10.05 -4.43 -2.11
N LEU A 5 -10.92 -5.44 -2.19
CA LEU A 5 -11.75 -5.67 -3.38
C LEU A 5 -12.77 -4.55 -3.60
N VAL A 6 -13.32 -3.98 -2.52
CA VAL A 6 -14.18 -2.79 -2.58
C VAL A 6 -13.41 -1.59 -3.13
N ASN A 7 -12.17 -1.36 -2.68
CA ASN A 7 -11.32 -0.29 -3.20
C ASN A 7 -11.03 -0.46 -4.70
N VAL A 8 -10.74 -1.68 -5.14
CA VAL A 8 -10.56 -1.99 -6.58
C VAL A 8 -11.84 -1.69 -7.36
N SER A 9 -12.99 -2.14 -6.85
CA SER A 9 -14.30 -1.91 -7.48
C SER A 9 -14.64 -0.42 -7.58
N TYR A 10 -14.31 0.35 -6.54
CA TYR A 10 -14.44 1.80 -6.52
C TYR A 10 -13.58 2.47 -7.60
N ASN A 11 -12.29 2.13 -7.71
CA ASN A 11 -11.41 2.69 -8.73
C ASN A 11 -11.93 2.42 -10.16
N ILE A 12 -12.53 1.24 -10.38
CA ILE A 12 -13.17 0.88 -11.65
C ILE A 12 -14.42 1.73 -11.89
N ALA A 13 -15.26 1.92 -10.86
CA ALA A 13 -16.48 2.71 -10.96
C ALA A 13 -16.20 4.20 -11.25
N ASP A 14 -15.23 4.81 -10.56
CA ASP A 14 -14.82 6.21 -10.80
C ASP A 14 -14.34 6.41 -12.25
N ALA A 15 -13.46 5.51 -12.73
CA ALA A 15 -13.01 5.53 -14.12
C ALA A 15 -14.17 5.36 -15.13
N PHE A 16 -15.14 4.50 -14.82
CA PHE A 16 -16.33 4.30 -15.64
C PHE A 16 -17.18 5.58 -15.72
N TRP A 17 -17.48 6.24 -14.60
CA TRP A 17 -18.31 7.45 -14.61
C TRP A 17 -17.63 8.63 -15.31
N LEU A 18 -16.32 8.81 -15.10
CA LEU A 18 -15.55 9.83 -15.82
C LEU A 18 -15.54 9.61 -17.33
N SER A 19 -15.48 8.35 -17.79
CA SER A 19 -15.59 8.01 -19.22
C SER A 19 -16.94 8.39 -19.82
N LYS A 20 -18.02 8.34 -19.03
CA LYS A 20 -19.35 8.79 -19.47
C LYS A 20 -19.50 10.31 -19.54
N TYR A 21 -18.66 11.06 -18.82
CA TYR A 21 -18.65 12.51 -18.89
C TYR A 21 -17.90 13.02 -20.14
N SER A 22 -16.71 12.48 -20.40
CA SER A 22 -15.88 12.78 -21.57
C SER A 22 -14.77 11.73 -21.70
N ASP A 23 -14.46 11.32 -22.92
CA ASP A 23 -13.45 10.29 -23.22
C ASP A 23 -12.07 10.62 -22.63
N VAL A 24 -11.72 11.90 -22.51
CA VAL A 24 -10.42 12.35 -21.98
C VAL A 24 -10.41 12.55 -20.47
N SER A 25 -11.57 12.72 -19.81
CA SER A 25 -11.63 13.06 -18.38
C SER A 25 -11.17 11.92 -17.48
N MET A 26 -11.28 10.66 -17.92
CA MET A 26 -10.73 9.51 -17.18
C MET A 26 -9.20 9.50 -17.12
N ALA A 27 -8.50 10.28 -17.96
CA ALA A 27 -7.05 10.41 -17.91
C ALA A 27 -6.59 11.33 -16.76
N VAL A 28 -7.45 12.24 -16.30
CA VAL A 28 -7.09 13.31 -15.36
C VAL A 28 -6.63 12.77 -13.99
N PRO A 29 -7.40 11.93 -13.27
CA PRO A 29 -6.94 11.41 -11.96
C PRO A 29 -5.63 10.63 -12.05
N ARG A 30 -5.38 9.94 -13.18
CA ARG A 30 -4.18 9.14 -13.41
C ARG A 30 -2.90 9.99 -13.49
N GLN A 31 -2.99 11.26 -13.90
CA GLN A 31 -1.85 12.19 -13.89
C GLN A 31 -1.48 12.62 -12.46
N VAL A 32 -2.47 12.67 -11.56
CA VAL A 32 -2.32 13.22 -10.21
C VAL A 32 -1.95 12.14 -9.19
N LEU A 33 -2.40 10.90 -9.41
CA LEU A 33 -2.22 9.79 -8.48
C LEU A 33 -0.76 9.54 -8.03
N PRO A 34 0.26 9.52 -8.94
CA PRO A 34 1.64 9.29 -8.52
C PRO A 34 2.16 10.34 -7.53
N LEU A 35 1.75 11.61 -7.68
CA LEU A 35 2.13 12.69 -6.78
C LEU A 35 1.47 12.53 -5.41
N ILE A 36 0.18 12.18 -5.37
CA ILE A 36 -0.53 11.88 -4.12
C ILE A 36 0.16 10.72 -3.38
N MET A 37 0.54 9.65 -4.10
CA MET A 37 1.26 8.52 -3.50
C MET A 37 2.64 8.91 -2.97
N PHE A 38 3.38 9.75 -3.70
CA PHE A 38 4.67 10.27 -3.25
C PHE A 38 4.55 10.97 -1.89
N PHE A 39 3.63 11.93 -1.76
CA PHE A 39 3.42 12.64 -0.50
C PHE A 39 2.89 11.73 0.63
N ASN A 40 1.99 10.80 0.33
CA ASN A 40 1.49 9.84 1.32
C ASN A 40 2.56 8.83 1.79
N THR A 41 3.65 8.62 1.05
CA THR A 41 4.70 7.66 1.44
C THR A 41 5.34 8.02 2.78
N PHE A 42 5.50 9.32 3.07
CA PHE A 42 6.00 9.78 4.38
C PHE A 42 5.03 9.44 5.52
N LEU A 43 3.72 9.61 5.29
CA LEU A 43 2.69 9.23 6.27
C LEU A 43 2.65 7.71 6.50
N PHE A 44 2.83 6.90 5.45
CA PHE A 44 2.89 5.44 5.60
C PHE A 44 4.10 4.97 6.42
N ALA A 45 5.26 5.61 6.24
CA ALA A 45 6.44 5.33 7.05
C ALA A 45 6.20 5.67 8.52
N LEU A 46 5.66 6.86 8.81
CA LEU A 46 5.29 7.30 10.16
C LEU A 46 4.24 6.39 10.81
N SER A 47 3.22 6.02 10.04
CA SER A 47 2.14 5.13 10.47
C SER A 47 2.67 3.75 10.83
N THR A 48 3.62 3.23 10.07
CA THR A 48 4.22 1.92 10.35
C THR A 48 4.98 1.91 11.67
N ALA A 49 5.76 2.95 11.94
CA ALA A 49 6.48 3.08 13.20
C ALA A 49 5.54 3.20 14.40
N ASN A 50 4.50 4.02 14.30
CA ASN A 50 3.53 4.20 15.38
C ASN A 50 2.63 2.99 15.58
N MET A 51 2.34 2.20 14.53
CA MET A 51 1.68 0.90 14.68
C MET A 51 2.48 -0.03 15.60
N ALA A 52 3.81 -0.10 15.42
CA ALA A 52 4.69 -0.91 16.25
C ALA A 52 4.70 -0.43 17.71
N LEU A 53 4.91 0.87 17.92
CA LEU A 53 4.98 1.49 19.25
C LEU A 53 3.65 1.36 20.01
N LEU A 54 2.54 1.76 19.39
CA LEU A 54 1.22 1.75 20.01
C LEU A 54 0.77 0.33 20.35
N SER A 55 0.90 -0.62 19.42
CA SER A 55 0.52 -2.01 19.69
C SER A 55 1.34 -2.60 20.83
N GLN A 56 2.64 -2.29 20.93
CA GLN A 56 3.48 -2.74 22.05
C GLN A 56 3.11 -2.06 23.37
N TYR A 57 2.84 -0.76 23.41
CA TYR A 57 2.38 -0.09 24.65
C TYR A 57 1.02 -0.64 25.12
N VAL A 58 0.07 -0.84 24.18
CA VAL A 58 -1.22 -1.47 24.48
C VAL A 58 -1.04 -2.88 25.02
N GLY A 59 -0.20 -3.69 24.37
CA GLY A 59 0.13 -5.04 24.82
C GLY A 59 0.75 -5.09 26.22
N ALA A 60 1.59 -4.10 26.54
CA ALA A 60 2.21 -3.92 27.85
C ALA A 60 1.26 -3.31 28.90
N ARG A 61 -0.01 -3.01 28.54
CA ARG A 61 -0.99 -2.29 29.37
C ARG A 61 -0.53 -0.91 29.85
N ARG A 62 0.30 -0.25 29.03
CA ARG A 62 0.88 1.08 29.27
C ARG A 62 0.07 2.13 28.52
N TYR A 63 -1.17 2.36 28.99
CA TYR A 63 -2.17 3.14 28.27
C TYR A 63 -1.87 4.65 28.25
N ASP A 64 -1.16 5.16 29.26
CA ASP A 64 -0.71 6.55 29.27
C ASP A 64 0.35 6.81 28.20
N GLU A 65 1.34 5.91 28.08
CA GLU A 65 2.34 5.99 27.01
C GLU A 65 1.74 5.73 25.63
N ALA A 66 0.74 4.85 25.53
CA ALA A 66 -0.03 4.68 24.30
C ALA A 66 -0.76 5.98 23.90
N SER A 67 -1.44 6.64 24.84
CA SER A 67 -2.14 7.92 24.61
C SER A 67 -1.18 9.05 24.24
N SER A 68 -0.04 9.14 24.95
CA SER A 68 1.02 10.10 24.66
C SER A 68 1.61 9.88 23.26
N THR A 69 1.91 8.63 22.90
CA THR A 69 2.41 8.25 21.57
C THR A 69 1.38 8.54 20.48
N ALA A 70 0.09 8.25 20.72
CA ALA A 70 -1.00 8.52 19.77
C ALA A 70 -1.16 10.02 19.53
N SER A 71 -1.02 10.84 20.57
CA SER A 71 -1.06 12.30 20.49
C SER A 71 0.12 12.88 19.71
N LYS A 72 1.34 12.36 19.92
CA LYS A 72 2.54 12.71 19.13
C LYS A 72 2.35 12.33 17.67
N PHE A 73 1.88 11.11 17.43
CA PHE A 73 1.60 10.61 16.09
C PHE A 73 0.58 11.49 15.36
N LEU A 74 -0.56 11.80 16.00
CA LEU A 74 -1.56 12.71 15.42
C LEU A 74 -0.95 14.06 15.07
N THR A 75 -0.21 14.66 16.00
CA THR A 75 0.38 15.99 15.78
C THR A 75 1.32 15.98 14.58
N VAL A 76 2.27 15.04 14.55
CA VAL A 76 3.25 14.97 13.47
C VAL A 76 2.60 14.59 12.15
N ALA A 77 1.63 13.67 12.14
CA ALA A 77 0.91 13.29 10.93
C ALA A 77 0.08 14.44 10.35
N VAL A 78 -0.59 15.23 11.20
CA VAL A 78 -1.34 16.43 10.76
C VAL A 78 -0.38 17.49 10.23
N LEU A 79 0.76 17.73 10.88
CA LEU A 79 1.77 18.67 10.37
C LEU A 79 2.37 18.20 9.04
N LEU A 80 2.68 16.91 8.90
CA LEU A 80 3.20 16.33 7.66
C LEU A 80 2.18 16.38 6.53
N SER A 81 0.92 16.02 6.79
CA SER A 81 -0.14 16.06 5.78
C SER A 81 -0.49 17.48 5.36
N PHE A 82 -0.56 18.42 6.31
CA PHE A 82 -0.75 19.83 6.01
C PHE A 82 0.42 20.42 5.22
N GLY A 83 1.66 20.15 5.66
CA GLY A 83 2.87 20.57 4.96
C GLY A 83 2.94 19.98 3.54
N SER A 84 2.66 18.69 3.38
CA SER A 84 2.61 18.01 2.09
C SER A 84 1.52 18.59 1.19
N GLY A 85 0.33 18.85 1.74
CA GLY A 85 -0.77 19.50 1.03
C GLY A 85 -0.40 20.89 0.54
N LEU A 86 0.18 21.73 1.41
CA LEU A 86 0.61 23.09 1.05
C LEU A 86 1.72 23.06 0.00
N THR A 87 2.75 22.24 0.20
CA THR A 87 3.84 22.05 -0.77
C THR A 87 3.30 21.59 -2.12
N PHE A 88 2.39 20.62 -2.14
CA PHE A 88 1.74 20.17 -3.37
C PHE A 88 0.95 21.29 -4.02
N LEU A 89 0.12 22.03 -3.27
CA LEU A 89 -0.68 23.14 -3.78
C LEU A 89 0.17 24.21 -4.47
N THR A 90 1.31 24.57 -3.86
CA THR A 90 2.23 25.58 -4.38
C THR A 90 3.02 25.09 -5.58
N LEU A 91 3.47 23.82 -5.57
CA LEU A 91 4.33 23.29 -6.62
C LEU A 91 3.56 22.68 -7.81
N ARG A 92 2.26 22.38 -7.67
CA ARG A 92 1.49 21.63 -8.68
C ARG A 92 1.58 22.23 -10.08
N TYR A 93 1.56 23.56 -10.21
CA TYR A 93 1.66 24.21 -11.51
C TYR A 93 3.00 23.88 -12.19
N TYR A 94 4.11 24.01 -11.46
CA TYR A 94 5.44 23.70 -11.99
C TYR A 94 5.59 22.21 -12.27
N VAL A 95 5.08 21.37 -11.38
CA VAL A 95 5.13 19.91 -11.55
C VAL A 95 4.34 19.49 -12.79
N PHE A 96 3.09 19.95 -12.96
CA PHE A 96 2.29 19.60 -14.14
C PHE A 96 2.81 20.26 -15.41
N LYS A 97 3.36 21.48 -15.35
CA LYS A 97 3.87 22.16 -16.55
C LYS A 97 5.21 21.63 -17.05
N TYR A 98 6.11 21.23 -16.16
CA TYR A 98 7.50 20.92 -16.50
C TYR A 98 7.93 19.49 -16.25
N VAL A 99 7.19 18.74 -15.41
CA VAL A 99 7.58 17.38 -15.02
C VAL A 99 6.61 16.34 -15.57
N VAL A 100 5.31 16.48 -15.28
CA VAL A 100 4.28 15.51 -15.71
C VAL A 100 3.80 15.82 -17.13
N ILE A 101 3.65 17.10 -17.47
CA ILE A 101 3.28 17.60 -18.82
C ILE A 101 2.05 16.88 -19.37
N PRO A 102 0.86 17.00 -18.73
CA PRO A 102 -0.35 16.38 -19.26
C PRO A 102 -0.74 17.02 -20.60
N PRO A 103 -1.48 16.31 -21.48
CA PRO A 103 -1.99 16.86 -22.72
C PRO A 103 -2.69 18.21 -22.50
N THR A 104 -2.50 19.13 -23.44
CA THR A 104 -2.98 20.51 -23.33
C THR A 104 -4.50 20.59 -23.14
N GLU A 105 -5.23 19.62 -23.68
CA GLU A 105 -6.69 19.50 -23.62
C GLU A 105 -7.21 19.19 -22.22
N ILE A 106 -6.38 18.59 -21.36
CA ILE A 106 -6.76 18.21 -19.99
C ILE A 106 -5.96 18.96 -18.92
N PHE A 107 -5.08 19.88 -19.31
CA PHE A 107 -4.20 20.58 -18.37
C PHE A 107 -5.00 21.34 -17.31
N ASP A 108 -6.05 22.07 -17.74
CA ASP A 108 -6.90 22.84 -16.82
C ASP A 108 -7.72 21.92 -15.91
N ASP A 109 -8.22 20.80 -16.44
CA ASP A 109 -8.90 19.76 -15.67
C ASP A 109 -7.98 19.14 -14.60
N VAL A 110 -6.72 18.86 -14.96
CA VAL A 110 -5.68 18.40 -14.01
C VAL A 110 -5.41 19.45 -12.95
N MET A 111 -5.30 20.73 -13.31
CA MET A 111 -5.07 21.81 -12.36
C MET A 111 -6.25 22.03 -11.40
N ASN A 112 -7.48 21.93 -11.90
CA ASN A 112 -8.70 22.04 -11.08
C ASN A 112 -8.85 20.83 -10.15
N TYR A 113 -8.74 19.61 -10.69
CA TYR A 113 -8.79 18.37 -9.92
C TYR A 113 -7.72 18.34 -8.83
N SER A 114 -6.46 18.63 -9.19
CA SER A 114 -5.33 18.60 -8.25
C SER A 114 -5.45 19.66 -7.15
N GLY A 115 -6.06 20.81 -7.45
CA GLY A 115 -6.35 21.83 -6.44
C GLY A 115 -7.29 21.32 -5.34
N ILE A 116 -8.36 20.63 -5.72
CA ILE A 116 -9.35 20.09 -4.76
C ILE A 116 -8.80 18.88 -4.03
N ILE A 117 -8.16 17.95 -4.74
CA ILE A 117 -7.62 16.71 -4.15
C ILE A 117 -6.48 16.98 -3.16
N THR A 118 -5.92 18.19 -3.15
CA THR A 118 -4.99 18.61 -2.10
C THR A 118 -5.64 18.52 -0.71
N LEU A 119 -6.95 18.78 -0.60
CA LEU A 119 -7.68 18.60 0.66
C LEU A 119 -7.73 17.13 1.07
N ASP A 120 -7.85 16.20 0.12
CA ASP A 120 -7.76 14.76 0.41
C ASP A 120 -6.39 14.40 1.01
N LEU A 121 -5.31 14.98 0.48
CA LEU A 121 -3.96 14.77 1.00
C LEU A 121 -3.79 15.30 2.44
N ILE A 122 -4.46 16.38 2.80
CA ILE A 122 -4.45 16.89 4.18
C ILE A 122 -5.29 15.98 5.08
N LEU A 123 -6.48 15.58 4.63
CA LEU A 123 -7.39 14.72 5.39
C LEU A 123 -6.88 13.29 5.55
N SER A 124 -6.04 12.80 4.62
CA SER A 124 -5.43 11.47 4.68
C SER A 124 -4.61 11.30 5.96
N GLY A 125 -3.97 12.37 6.45
CA GLY A 125 -3.24 12.37 7.71
C GLY A 125 -4.12 11.95 8.89
N PHE A 126 -5.35 12.45 8.97
CA PHE A 126 -6.31 12.05 10.00
C PHE A 126 -6.77 10.61 9.83
N VAL A 127 -7.18 10.22 8.61
CA VAL A 127 -7.66 8.86 8.36
C VAL A 127 -6.60 7.82 8.66
N ILE A 128 -5.37 8.01 8.16
CA ILE A 128 -4.24 7.10 8.41
C ILE A 128 -3.94 7.03 9.91
N THR A 129 -3.91 8.18 10.60
CA THR A 129 -3.60 8.24 12.04
C THR A 129 -4.64 7.46 12.85
N TYR A 130 -5.92 7.82 12.74
CA TYR A 130 -6.97 7.18 13.54
C TYR A 130 -7.18 5.71 13.16
N SER A 131 -7.05 5.38 11.87
CA SER A 131 -7.09 3.97 11.44
C SER A 131 -5.98 3.15 12.09
N THR A 132 -4.76 3.68 12.16
CA THR A 132 -3.62 3.01 12.77
C THR A 132 -3.73 2.94 14.28
N ILE A 133 -4.27 3.97 14.94
CA ILE A 133 -4.55 3.96 16.38
C ILE A 133 -5.56 2.86 16.71
N LEU A 134 -6.73 2.84 16.05
CA LEU A 134 -7.77 1.83 16.25
C LEU A 134 -7.25 0.41 15.99
N GLN A 135 -6.52 0.24 14.89
CA GLN A 135 -5.84 -1.03 14.59
C GLN A 135 -4.89 -1.45 15.69
N SER A 136 -4.09 -0.52 16.23
CA SER A 136 -3.10 -0.81 17.28
C SER A 136 -3.72 -1.22 18.62
N VAL A 137 -4.94 -0.75 18.92
CA VAL A 137 -5.71 -1.21 20.09
C VAL A 137 -6.48 -2.51 19.84
N GLY A 138 -6.45 -3.03 18.61
CA GLY A 138 -7.07 -4.30 18.22
C GLY A 138 -8.39 -4.17 17.45
N ASP A 139 -8.88 -2.95 17.22
CA ASP A 139 -10.05 -2.72 16.38
C ASP A 139 -9.66 -2.55 14.91
N ILE A 140 -9.64 -3.68 14.20
CA ILE A 140 -9.36 -3.76 12.77
C ILE A 140 -10.64 -3.57 11.94
N LYS A 141 -11.83 -3.76 12.55
CA LYS A 141 -13.11 -3.76 11.84
C LYS A 141 -13.57 -2.33 11.56
N THR A 142 -13.48 -1.44 12.54
CA THR A 142 -13.97 -0.07 12.39
C THR A 142 -13.28 0.68 11.24
N PRO A 143 -11.92 0.72 11.14
CA PRO A 143 -11.27 1.38 10.02
C PRO A 143 -11.61 0.74 8.66
N ALA A 144 -11.73 -0.58 8.62
CA ALA A 144 -12.09 -1.32 7.42
C ALA A 144 -13.50 -0.95 6.92
N ILE A 145 -14.49 -0.91 7.83
CA ILE A 145 -15.87 -0.54 7.52
C ILE A 145 -15.96 0.92 7.08
N VAL A 146 -15.27 1.84 7.77
CA VAL A 146 -15.27 3.25 7.38
C VAL A 146 -14.72 3.45 5.97
N ASN A 147 -13.59 2.80 5.63
CA ASN A 147 -13.04 2.88 4.27
C ASN A 147 -14.02 2.31 3.23
N GLY A 148 -14.69 1.19 3.53
CA GLY A 148 -15.72 0.63 2.65
C GLY A 148 -16.92 1.56 2.44
N ILE A 149 -17.39 2.21 3.51
CA ILE A 149 -18.47 3.20 3.44
C ILE A 149 -18.03 4.41 2.63
N SER A 150 -16.81 4.93 2.82
CA SER A 150 -16.28 6.04 2.01
C SER A 150 -16.24 5.68 0.52
N ALA A 151 -15.81 4.46 0.17
CA ALA A 151 -15.83 3.98 -1.22
C ALA A 151 -17.26 3.91 -1.79
N LEU A 152 -18.23 3.42 -1.00
CA LEU A 152 -19.64 3.39 -1.40
C LEU A 152 -20.24 4.79 -1.57
N ILE A 153 -19.90 5.72 -0.68
CA ILE A 153 -20.30 7.13 -0.81
C ILE A 153 -19.80 7.70 -2.14
N ASN A 154 -18.54 7.46 -2.51
CA ASN A 154 -18.02 7.89 -3.80
C ASN A 154 -18.80 7.27 -4.96
N ILE A 155 -18.97 5.93 -4.98
CA ILE A 155 -19.72 5.24 -6.05
C ILE A 155 -21.12 5.85 -6.28
N VAL A 156 -21.76 6.34 -5.21
CA VAL A 156 -23.09 6.99 -5.28
C VAL A 156 -22.99 8.47 -5.68
N LEU A 157 -22.02 9.22 -5.15
CA LEU A 157 -21.88 10.65 -5.42
C LEU A 157 -21.27 10.95 -6.79
N ASP A 158 -20.40 10.07 -7.30
CA ASP A 158 -19.72 10.20 -8.57
C ASP A 158 -20.70 10.43 -9.72
N PRO A 159 -21.71 9.58 -10.00
CA PRO A 159 -22.65 9.85 -11.09
C PRO A 159 -23.45 11.14 -10.88
N LEU A 160 -23.76 11.51 -9.62
CA LEU A 160 -24.50 12.73 -9.32
C LEU A 160 -23.69 13.99 -9.66
N LEU A 161 -22.43 14.05 -9.22
CA LEU A 161 -21.56 15.23 -9.36
C LEU A 161 -20.84 15.27 -10.72
N ILE A 162 -20.41 14.11 -11.23
CA ILE A 162 -19.70 14.02 -12.52
C ILE A 162 -20.67 14.31 -13.67
N LEU A 163 -21.82 13.62 -13.70
CA LEU A 163 -22.78 13.74 -14.80
C LEU A 163 -23.80 14.87 -14.60
N GLY A 164 -23.91 15.43 -13.39
CA GLY A 164 -24.86 16.51 -13.08
C GLY A 164 -26.29 16.01 -13.07
N ILE A 165 -26.53 14.89 -12.38
CA ILE A 165 -27.91 14.41 -12.18
C ILE A 165 -28.60 15.36 -11.21
N SER A 166 -29.78 15.84 -11.60
CA SER A 166 -30.56 16.83 -10.82
C SER A 166 -30.65 16.42 -9.34
N PRO A 167 -30.36 17.34 -8.38
CA PRO A 167 -30.21 18.80 -8.51
C PRO A 167 -28.77 19.30 -8.79
N PHE A 168 -27.81 18.41 -9.00
CA PHE A 168 -26.40 18.80 -9.08
C PHE A 168 -26.02 19.32 -10.46
N PRO A 169 -25.15 20.35 -10.55
CA PRO A 169 -24.57 20.77 -11.81
C PRO A 169 -23.62 19.69 -12.34
N ARG A 170 -23.38 19.70 -13.65
CA ARG A 170 -22.45 18.77 -14.30
C ARG A 170 -21.02 19.24 -14.08
N MET A 171 -20.28 18.61 -13.16
CA MET A 171 -18.97 19.08 -12.67
C MET A 171 -17.77 18.27 -13.19
N GLY A 172 -18.00 17.15 -13.90
CA GLY A 172 -16.92 16.34 -14.47
C GLY A 172 -15.88 15.90 -13.43
N VAL A 173 -14.59 16.05 -13.76
CA VAL A 173 -13.47 15.67 -12.88
C VAL A 173 -13.47 16.42 -11.55
N VAL A 174 -13.95 17.67 -11.52
CA VAL A 174 -14.09 18.45 -10.29
C VAL A 174 -15.12 17.80 -9.37
N GLY A 175 -16.20 17.25 -9.93
CA GLY A 175 -17.20 16.48 -9.20
C GLY A 175 -16.61 15.25 -8.51
N ALA A 176 -15.78 14.48 -9.23
CA ALA A 176 -15.09 13.30 -8.68
C ALA A 176 -14.15 13.67 -7.52
N ALA A 177 -13.38 14.75 -7.66
CA ALA A 177 -12.51 15.24 -6.59
C ALA A 177 -13.30 15.66 -5.34
N ILE A 178 -14.44 16.34 -5.52
CA ILE A 178 -15.32 16.77 -4.42
C ILE A 178 -15.96 15.56 -3.74
N ALA A 179 -16.46 14.59 -4.49
CA ALA A 179 -16.99 13.33 -3.94
C ALA A 179 -15.95 12.68 -3.03
N THR A 180 -14.70 12.56 -3.52
CA THR A 180 -13.58 11.98 -2.78
C THR A 180 -13.29 12.72 -1.48
N VAL A 181 -13.16 14.06 -1.54
CA VAL A 181 -12.89 14.88 -0.35
C VAL A 181 -14.04 14.78 0.65
N PHE A 182 -15.29 14.75 0.18
CA PHE A 182 -16.47 14.63 1.03
C PHE A 182 -16.56 13.27 1.72
N ALA A 183 -16.36 12.16 0.97
CA ALA A 183 -16.29 10.82 1.53
C ALA A 183 -15.14 10.68 2.55
N ARG A 184 -14.01 11.37 2.32
CA ARG A 184 -12.89 11.43 3.25
C ARG A 184 -13.24 12.20 4.53
N LEU A 185 -13.90 13.35 4.41
CA LEU A 185 -14.35 14.15 5.56
C LEU A 185 -15.28 13.35 6.47
N ILE A 186 -16.24 12.63 5.89
CA ILE A 186 -17.11 11.72 6.65
C ILE A 186 -16.28 10.65 7.34
N GLY A 187 -15.34 10.03 6.64
CA GLY A 187 -14.44 9.01 7.22
C GLY A 187 -13.65 9.53 8.41
N VAL A 188 -13.09 10.75 8.31
CA VAL A 188 -12.39 11.42 9.42
C VAL A 188 -13.31 11.62 10.61
N PHE A 189 -14.51 12.18 10.38
CA PHE A 189 -15.48 12.43 11.46
C PHE A 189 -15.89 11.14 12.17
N VAL A 190 -16.22 10.09 11.41
CA VAL A 190 -16.63 8.79 11.96
C VAL A 190 -15.48 8.15 12.74
N LEU A 191 -14.25 8.17 12.22
CA LEU A 191 -13.09 7.60 12.93
C LEU A 191 -12.81 8.34 14.25
N ILE A 192 -12.85 9.67 14.26
CA ILE A 192 -12.62 10.47 15.48
C ILE A 192 -13.70 10.18 16.52
N THR A 193 -14.97 10.20 16.11
CA THR A 193 -16.11 10.02 17.02
C THR A 193 -16.15 8.60 17.61
N LEU A 194 -15.95 7.57 16.78
CA LEU A 194 -15.90 6.19 17.24
C LEU A 194 -14.70 5.94 18.15
N THR A 195 -13.52 6.51 17.84
CA THR A 195 -12.35 6.38 18.72
C THR A 195 -12.64 6.94 20.11
N LYS A 196 -13.24 8.14 20.19
CA LYS A 196 -13.60 8.75 21.48
C LYS A 196 -14.68 7.98 22.24
N ARG A 197 -15.64 7.38 21.52
CA ARG A 197 -16.77 6.66 22.12
C ARG A 197 -16.38 5.27 22.63
N GLU A 198 -15.68 4.50 21.81
CA GLU A 198 -15.34 3.10 22.08
C GLU A 198 -14.07 2.97 22.94
N PHE A 199 -13.17 3.96 22.90
CA PHE A 199 -11.90 3.96 23.63
C PHE A 199 -11.69 5.26 24.42
N PRO A 200 -12.54 5.57 25.43
CA PRO A 200 -12.48 6.84 26.17
C PRO A 200 -11.17 7.04 26.94
N ASP A 201 -10.49 5.96 27.32
CA ASP A 201 -9.19 6.01 28.01
C ASP A 201 -8.05 6.41 27.08
N LEU A 202 -8.23 6.28 25.76
CA LEU A 202 -7.23 6.63 24.76
C LEU A 202 -7.30 8.12 24.42
N ARG A 203 -6.53 8.92 25.15
CA ARG A 203 -6.52 10.38 24.97
C ARG A 203 -5.66 10.77 23.77
N VAL A 204 -6.32 11.00 22.64
CA VAL A 204 -5.67 11.48 21.41
C VAL A 204 -5.92 12.97 21.24
N THR A 205 -4.89 13.78 21.46
CA THR A 205 -4.95 15.25 21.32
C THR A 205 -3.73 15.77 20.59
N LEU A 206 -3.82 16.98 20.03
CA LEU A 206 -2.62 17.68 19.55
C LEU A 206 -1.71 18.00 20.76
N THR A 207 -0.41 17.82 20.59
CA THR A 207 0.58 18.00 21.66
C THR A 207 1.85 18.65 21.14
N LYS A 208 2.55 19.39 22.00
CA LYS A 208 3.90 19.90 21.71
C LYS A 208 5.01 18.97 22.19
N ASP A 209 4.67 17.90 22.93
CA ASP A 209 5.62 16.95 23.51
C ASP A 209 6.18 15.95 22.47
N VAL A 210 6.75 16.45 21.38
CA VAL A 210 7.45 15.60 20.40
C VAL A 210 8.92 15.51 20.81
N ASN A 211 9.24 14.49 21.61
CA ASN A 211 10.59 14.31 22.14
C ASN A 211 11.51 13.55 21.16
N SER A 212 12.82 13.75 21.31
CA SER A 212 13.84 13.17 20.43
C SER A 212 13.83 11.64 20.44
N GLU A 213 13.50 11.01 21.56
CA GLU A 213 13.40 9.55 21.66
C GLU A 213 12.31 8.99 20.73
N TRP A 214 11.12 9.59 20.75
CA TRP A 214 10.03 9.21 19.86
C TRP A 214 10.42 9.44 18.39
N VAL A 215 11.09 10.55 18.07
CA VAL A 215 11.57 10.83 16.70
C VAL A 215 12.58 9.78 16.24
N ILE A 216 13.56 9.44 17.06
CA ILE A 216 14.57 8.41 16.75
C ILE A 216 13.89 7.05 16.50
N ASN A 217 12.96 6.65 17.37
CA ASN A 217 12.21 5.40 17.18
C ASN A 217 11.43 5.41 15.84
N ASN A 218 10.83 6.55 15.48
CA ASN A 218 10.14 6.68 14.19
C ASN A 218 11.09 6.60 13.00
N LEU A 219 12.30 7.17 13.08
CA LEU A 219 13.30 7.06 12.03
C LEU A 219 13.87 5.65 11.89
N VAL A 220 14.14 4.97 13.01
CA VAL A 220 14.67 3.59 13.02
C VAL A 220 13.66 2.60 12.44
N VAL A 221 12.38 2.74 12.79
CA VAL A 221 11.33 1.80 12.33
C VAL A 221 10.76 2.22 10.96
N GLY A 222 10.44 3.50 10.77
CA GLY A 222 9.81 4.04 9.57
C GLY A 222 10.77 4.33 8.43
N GLY A 223 12.02 4.71 8.72
CA GLY A 223 13.04 5.04 7.73
C GLY A 223 13.33 3.92 6.74
N PRO A 224 13.59 2.67 7.18
CA PRO A 224 13.75 1.54 6.28
C PRO A 224 12.55 1.32 5.35
N ILE A 225 11.33 1.49 5.86
CA ILE A 225 10.10 1.33 5.07
C ILE A 225 9.95 2.43 4.02
N LEU A 226 10.29 3.67 4.37
CA LEU A 226 10.35 4.79 3.42
C LEU A 226 11.34 4.49 2.28
N ILE A 227 12.56 4.08 2.62
CA ILE A 227 13.60 3.71 1.65
C ILE A 227 13.12 2.57 0.76
N LEU A 228 12.49 1.54 1.33
CA LEU A 228 11.96 0.42 0.58
C LEU A 228 10.85 0.85 -0.39
N ASN A 229 9.93 1.71 0.02
CA ASN A 229 8.84 2.18 -0.84
C ASN A 229 9.36 3.03 -2.00
N LEU A 230 10.26 3.99 -1.72
CA LEU A 230 10.92 4.78 -2.76
C LEU A 230 11.73 3.89 -3.72
N SER A 231 12.44 2.90 -3.17
CA SER A 231 13.17 1.90 -3.94
C SER A 231 12.25 1.05 -4.81
N ASN A 232 11.08 0.65 -4.32
CA ASN A 232 10.09 -0.10 -5.11
C ASN A 232 9.62 0.74 -6.30
N SER A 233 9.26 2.00 -6.11
CA SER A 233 8.79 2.86 -7.19
C SER A 233 9.84 2.98 -8.32
N LEU A 234 11.10 3.24 -7.95
CA LEU A 234 12.20 3.29 -8.93
C LEU A 234 12.45 1.93 -9.59
N ALA A 235 12.42 0.84 -8.81
CA ALA A 235 12.65 -0.49 -9.32
C ALA A 235 11.57 -0.92 -10.33
N PHE A 236 10.30 -0.62 -10.07
CA PHE A 236 9.21 -0.89 -11.01
C PHE A 236 9.33 -0.08 -12.30
N MET A 237 9.75 1.18 -12.22
CA MET A 237 10.01 2.00 -13.40
C MET A 237 11.11 1.39 -14.30
N LEU A 238 12.23 0.99 -13.71
CA LEU A 238 13.33 0.33 -14.45
C LEU A 238 12.93 -1.04 -14.98
N GLN A 239 12.16 -1.80 -14.21
CA GLN A 239 11.63 -3.10 -14.64
C GLN A 239 10.73 -2.94 -15.88
N ASN A 240 9.85 -1.93 -15.90
CA ASN A 240 9.01 -1.64 -17.05
C ASN A 240 9.84 -1.23 -18.26
N ALA A 241 10.86 -0.39 -18.08
CA ALA A 241 11.77 -0.02 -19.16
C ALA A 241 12.48 -1.25 -19.75
N LEU A 242 12.97 -2.17 -18.90
CA LEU A 242 13.60 -3.41 -19.30
C LEU A 242 12.66 -4.38 -20.03
N VAL A 243 11.38 -4.44 -19.63
CA VAL A 243 10.38 -5.24 -20.35
C VAL A 243 10.08 -4.63 -21.71
N ASN A 244 9.90 -3.31 -21.77
CA ASN A 244 9.55 -2.58 -22.99
C ASN A 244 10.64 -2.63 -24.06
N SER A 245 11.91 -2.76 -23.67
CA SER A 245 13.01 -2.91 -24.64
C SER A 245 12.96 -4.21 -25.45
N PHE A 246 12.14 -5.19 -25.06
CA PHE A 246 11.88 -6.41 -25.84
C PHE A 246 10.65 -6.31 -26.77
N GLY A 247 10.06 -5.12 -26.87
CA GLY A 247 8.99 -4.81 -27.82
C GLY A 247 7.58 -5.01 -27.28
N VAL A 248 6.61 -4.63 -28.11
CA VAL A 248 5.20 -4.48 -27.74
C VAL A 248 4.56 -5.80 -27.30
N ILE A 249 4.95 -6.92 -27.89
CA ILE A 249 4.43 -8.25 -27.53
C ILE A 249 4.73 -8.57 -26.05
N VAL A 250 5.99 -8.38 -25.64
CA VAL A 250 6.45 -8.66 -24.27
C VAL A 250 5.82 -7.68 -23.28
N ALA A 251 5.72 -6.41 -23.65
CA ALA A 251 5.05 -5.39 -22.84
C ALA A 251 3.55 -5.70 -22.63
N ALA A 252 2.85 -6.11 -23.70
CA ALA A 252 1.43 -6.49 -23.62
C ALA A 252 1.23 -7.74 -22.76
N ALA A 253 2.08 -8.75 -22.93
CA ALA A 253 2.05 -9.96 -22.12
C ALA A 253 2.26 -9.67 -20.62
N PHE A 254 3.20 -8.79 -20.31
CA PHE A 254 3.46 -8.33 -18.95
C PHE A 254 2.27 -7.62 -18.33
N ALA A 255 1.61 -6.73 -19.08
CA ALA A 255 0.42 -6.00 -18.61
C ALA A 255 -0.74 -6.95 -18.29
N ILE A 256 -1.02 -7.93 -19.15
CA ILE A 256 -2.05 -8.95 -18.92
C ILE A 256 -1.71 -9.77 -17.67
N GLY A 257 -0.46 -10.18 -17.53
CA GLY A 257 0.00 -10.91 -16.35
C GLY A 257 -0.12 -10.11 -15.05
N PHE A 258 0.06 -8.78 -15.11
CA PHE A 258 -0.09 -7.89 -13.95
C PHE A 258 -1.51 -7.85 -13.38
N ILE A 259 -2.53 -7.83 -14.24
CA ILE A 259 -3.93 -7.86 -13.81
C ILE A 259 -4.22 -9.10 -12.95
N VAL A 260 -3.67 -10.25 -13.35
CA VAL A 260 -3.79 -11.51 -12.60
C VAL A 260 -3.08 -11.41 -11.25
N MET A 261 -1.93 -10.73 -11.18
CA MET A 261 -1.17 -10.53 -9.95
C MET A 261 -1.86 -9.56 -8.97
N GLU A 262 -2.56 -8.52 -9.44
CA GLU A 262 -3.25 -7.56 -8.57
C GLU A 262 -4.30 -8.22 -7.66
N VAL A 263 -4.99 -9.25 -8.16
CA VAL A 263 -5.96 -10.02 -7.37
C VAL A 263 -5.26 -10.80 -6.24
N ALA A 264 -4.08 -11.37 -6.53
CA ALA A 264 -3.27 -12.04 -5.53
C ALA A 264 -2.74 -11.05 -4.47
N ASP A 265 -2.30 -9.86 -4.91
CA ASP A 265 -1.83 -8.79 -4.04
C ASP A 265 -2.92 -8.33 -3.06
N ALA A 266 -4.15 -8.09 -3.55
CA ALA A 266 -5.27 -7.70 -2.70
C ALA A 266 -5.53 -8.71 -1.56
N THR A 267 -5.31 -10.00 -1.83
CA THR A 267 -5.42 -11.09 -0.86
C THR A 267 -4.29 -11.03 0.17
N ILE A 268 -3.04 -10.87 -0.28
CA ILE A 268 -1.85 -10.77 0.58
C ILE A 268 -1.94 -9.56 1.52
N TRP A 269 -2.27 -8.38 1.00
CA TRP A 269 -2.45 -7.17 1.81
C TRP A 269 -3.57 -7.32 2.85
N GLY A 270 -4.61 -8.07 2.51
CA GLY A 270 -5.75 -8.31 3.39
C GLY A 270 -5.44 -9.09 4.67
N LEU A 271 -4.39 -9.92 4.68
CA LEU A 271 -4.05 -10.82 5.80
C LEU A 271 -2.77 -10.43 6.55
N THR A 272 -1.93 -9.59 5.95
CA THR A 272 -0.67 -9.16 6.54
C THR A 272 -0.89 -8.16 7.68
N MET A 273 -1.70 -7.11 7.52
CA MET A 273 -1.86 -6.07 8.56
C MET A 273 -2.29 -6.60 9.94
N PRO A 274 -3.30 -7.49 10.07
CA PRO A 274 -3.66 -8.07 11.37
C PRO A 274 -2.51 -8.80 12.07
N THR A 275 -1.63 -9.44 11.29
CA THR A 275 -0.47 -10.16 11.81
C THR A 275 0.51 -9.21 12.51
N ALA A 276 0.77 -8.03 11.94
CA ALA A 276 1.64 -7.01 12.56
C ALA A 276 1.09 -6.57 13.93
N ILE A 277 -0.20 -6.30 14.01
CA ILE A 277 -0.88 -5.85 15.24
C ILE A 277 -0.79 -6.93 16.32
N MET A 278 -1.14 -8.18 15.98
CA MET A 278 -1.09 -9.30 16.94
C MET A 278 0.33 -9.54 17.46
N ILE A 279 1.34 -9.43 16.60
CA ILE A 279 2.76 -9.54 17.01
C ILE A 279 3.14 -8.40 17.93
N GLY A 280 2.82 -7.15 17.58
CA GLY A 280 3.17 -5.99 18.39
C GLY A 280 2.55 -6.04 19.79
N GLN A 281 1.26 -6.36 19.89
CA GLN A 281 0.60 -6.52 21.20
C GLN A 281 1.17 -7.67 22.02
N ASN A 282 1.41 -8.84 21.42
CA ASN A 282 1.99 -9.97 22.17
C ASN A 282 3.43 -9.69 22.60
N LEU A 283 4.20 -8.95 21.80
CA LEU A 283 5.56 -8.57 22.14
C LEU A 283 5.59 -7.55 23.28
N GLY A 284 4.68 -6.58 23.27
CA GLY A 284 4.44 -5.67 24.38
C GLY A 284 4.06 -6.39 25.68
N ALA A 285 3.24 -7.44 25.57
CA ALA A 285 2.82 -8.29 26.69
C ALA A 285 3.93 -9.25 27.19
N GLY A 286 5.12 -9.25 26.60
CA GLY A 286 6.21 -10.18 26.94
C GLY A 286 6.02 -11.61 26.40
N ASN A 287 5.01 -11.86 25.58
CA ASN A 287 4.65 -13.18 25.06
C ASN A 287 5.39 -13.55 23.76
N SER A 288 6.73 -13.56 23.80
CA SER A 288 7.58 -13.84 22.63
C SER A 288 7.28 -15.18 21.93
N SER A 289 6.94 -16.22 22.70
CA SER A 289 6.54 -17.53 22.15
C SER A 289 5.25 -17.44 21.32
N ARG A 290 4.29 -16.62 21.78
CA ARG A 290 3.05 -16.38 21.06
C ARG A 290 3.29 -15.59 19.77
N CYS A 291 4.23 -14.63 19.77
CA CYS A 291 4.63 -13.91 18.56
C CYS A 291 5.15 -14.87 17.47
N ARG A 292 6.03 -15.82 17.83
CA ARG A 292 6.54 -16.83 16.88
C ARG A 292 5.42 -17.72 16.35
N LEU A 293 4.49 -18.14 17.21
CA LEU A 293 3.33 -18.93 16.80
C LEU A 293 2.42 -18.16 15.84
N ILE A 294 2.18 -16.87 16.09
CA ILE A 294 1.40 -16.00 15.20
C ILE A 294 2.08 -15.90 13.84
N ALA A 295 3.38 -15.58 13.80
CA ALA A 295 4.14 -15.50 12.56
C ALA A 295 4.08 -16.82 11.77
N TYR A 296 4.26 -17.96 12.44
CA TYR A 296 4.16 -19.28 11.82
C TYR A 296 2.76 -19.57 11.25
N LYS A 297 1.70 -19.36 12.04
CA LYS A 297 0.31 -19.59 11.59
C LYS A 297 -0.09 -18.65 10.45
N ALA A 298 0.36 -17.40 10.50
CA ALA A 298 0.12 -16.42 9.44
C ALA A 298 0.85 -16.80 8.15
N SER A 299 2.12 -17.22 8.24
CA SER A 299 2.87 -17.78 7.10
C SER A 299 2.15 -18.98 6.53
N LEU A 300 1.78 -19.97 7.34
CA LEU A 300 1.08 -21.16 6.88
C LEU A 300 -0.23 -20.81 6.17
N THR A 301 -1.07 -19.99 6.81
CA THR A 301 -2.38 -19.59 6.26
C THR A 301 -2.21 -18.88 4.92
N LEU A 302 -1.31 -17.90 4.85
CA LEU A 302 -1.15 -17.11 3.63
C LEU A 302 -0.49 -17.94 2.50
N THR A 303 0.49 -18.78 2.82
CA THR A 303 1.06 -19.73 1.86
C THR A 303 0.01 -20.71 1.35
N THR A 304 -0.84 -21.26 2.21
CA THR A 304 -1.94 -22.15 1.76
C THR A 304 -2.91 -21.43 0.83
N LEU A 305 -3.37 -20.23 1.19
CA LEU A 305 -4.31 -19.47 0.37
C LEU A 305 -3.71 -19.05 -0.98
N THR A 306 -2.46 -18.60 -0.97
CA THR A 306 -1.77 -18.23 -2.22
C THR A 306 -1.44 -19.44 -3.07
N THR A 307 -1.10 -20.60 -2.50
CA THR A 307 -0.94 -21.85 -3.26
C THR A 307 -2.25 -22.28 -3.94
N ILE A 308 -3.38 -22.23 -3.21
CA ILE A 308 -4.70 -22.53 -3.79
C ILE A 308 -5.02 -21.54 -4.91
N GLY A 309 -4.81 -20.24 -4.67
CA GLY A 309 -5.00 -19.20 -5.68
C GLY A 309 -4.12 -19.41 -6.92
N SER A 310 -2.84 -19.75 -6.73
CA SER A 310 -1.91 -20.08 -7.80
C SER A 310 -2.39 -21.26 -8.64
N ILE A 311 -2.91 -22.32 -8.02
CA ILE A 311 -3.45 -23.49 -8.74
C ILE A 311 -4.67 -23.09 -9.58
N ILE A 312 -5.59 -22.32 -9.00
CA ILE A 312 -6.79 -21.83 -9.71
C ILE A 312 -6.38 -20.98 -10.92
N VAL A 313 -5.49 -20.01 -10.71
CA VAL A 313 -4.98 -19.16 -11.78
C VAL A 313 -4.25 -19.99 -12.84
N TYR A 314 -3.44 -20.97 -12.44
CA TYR A 314 -2.75 -21.84 -13.39
C TYR A 314 -3.75 -22.59 -14.28
N ILE A 315 -4.81 -23.17 -13.71
CA ILE A 315 -5.84 -23.87 -14.50
C ILE A 315 -6.56 -22.90 -15.45
N LEU A 316 -6.86 -21.68 -14.99
CA LEU A 316 -7.62 -20.69 -15.74
C LEU A 316 -6.76 -19.75 -16.61
N ARG A 317 -5.43 -19.90 -16.61
CA ARG A 317 -4.50 -18.93 -17.21
C ARG A 317 -4.79 -18.60 -18.67
N LYS A 318 -5.07 -19.62 -19.49
CA LYS A 318 -5.34 -19.44 -20.93
C LYS A 318 -6.66 -18.69 -21.15
N PRO A 319 -7.82 -19.12 -20.59
CA PRO A 319 -9.04 -18.33 -20.60
C PRO A 319 -8.83 -16.89 -20.13
N LEU A 320 -8.12 -16.69 -19.01
CA LEU A 320 -7.84 -15.38 -18.46
C LEU A 320 -7.08 -14.49 -19.45
N ILE A 321 -6.04 -15.01 -20.10
CA ILE A 321 -5.27 -14.26 -21.11
C ILE A 321 -6.11 -13.98 -22.36
N THR A 322 -6.85 -14.97 -22.87
CA THR A 322 -7.61 -14.86 -24.12
C THR A 322 -8.79 -13.89 -24.04
N ILE A 323 -9.23 -13.53 -22.83
CA ILE A 323 -10.21 -12.46 -22.62
C ILE A 323 -9.62 -11.10 -23.05
N PHE A 324 -8.30 -10.91 -22.92
CA PHE A 324 -7.64 -9.64 -23.20
C PHE A 324 -7.05 -9.53 -24.60
N THR A 325 -6.71 -10.66 -25.24
CA THR A 325 -6.12 -10.64 -26.58
C THR A 325 -6.39 -11.92 -27.35
N SER A 326 -6.51 -11.78 -28.67
CA SER A 326 -6.58 -12.89 -29.62
C SER A 326 -5.25 -13.11 -30.36
N ASP A 327 -4.25 -12.26 -30.13
CA ASP A 327 -2.93 -12.41 -30.76
C ASP A 327 -2.16 -13.57 -30.11
N THR A 328 -1.87 -14.59 -30.91
CA THR A 328 -1.17 -15.80 -30.47
C THR A 328 0.23 -15.53 -29.92
N LEU A 329 0.93 -14.49 -30.41
CA LEU A 329 2.28 -14.16 -29.92
C LEU A 329 2.20 -13.60 -28.49
N ILE A 330 1.25 -12.71 -28.24
CA ILE A 330 1.01 -12.16 -26.90
C ILE A 330 0.53 -13.25 -25.94
N ILE A 331 -0.37 -14.13 -26.41
CA ILE A 331 -0.87 -15.25 -25.60
C ILE A 331 0.28 -16.14 -25.15
N ASN A 332 1.16 -16.55 -26.07
CA ASN A 332 2.28 -17.44 -25.76
C ASN A 332 3.30 -16.80 -24.80
N GLU A 333 3.59 -15.51 -24.99
CA GLU A 333 4.49 -14.78 -24.10
C GLU A 333 3.88 -14.60 -22.70
N ALA A 334 2.58 -14.28 -22.61
CA ALA A 334 1.86 -14.15 -21.34
C ALA A 334 1.76 -15.48 -20.60
N LEU A 335 1.55 -16.59 -21.32
CA LEU A 335 1.60 -17.93 -20.76
C LEU A 335 2.98 -18.23 -20.18
N THR A 336 4.06 -17.95 -20.93
CA THR A 336 5.44 -18.13 -20.46
C THR A 336 5.70 -17.36 -19.17
N PHE A 337 5.26 -16.09 -19.12
CA PHE A 337 5.37 -15.27 -17.93
C PHE A 337 4.61 -15.88 -16.74
N LEU A 338 3.32 -16.18 -16.91
CA LEU A 338 2.47 -16.70 -15.83
C LEU A 338 2.93 -18.07 -15.33
N GLU A 339 3.29 -18.99 -16.22
CA GLU A 339 3.76 -20.33 -15.86
C GLU A 339 5.07 -20.28 -15.08
N THR A 340 5.94 -19.32 -15.37
CA THR A 340 7.18 -19.10 -14.62
C THR A 340 6.91 -18.47 -13.25
N PHE A 341 5.97 -17.53 -13.16
CA PHE A 341 5.78 -16.71 -11.97
C PHE A 341 4.81 -17.30 -10.94
N ILE A 342 3.69 -17.91 -11.37
CA ILE A 342 2.55 -18.30 -10.51
C ILE A 342 2.97 -19.20 -9.34
N PHE A 343 3.86 -20.16 -9.57
CA PHE A 343 4.30 -21.10 -8.54
C PHE A 343 5.18 -20.45 -7.46
N THR A 344 5.63 -19.21 -7.68
CA THR A 344 6.45 -18.46 -6.72
C THR A 344 5.64 -17.53 -5.81
N LEU A 345 4.35 -17.32 -6.10
CA LEU A 345 3.44 -16.52 -5.28
C LEU A 345 3.40 -16.92 -3.80
N PRO A 346 3.48 -18.21 -3.43
CA PRO A 346 3.52 -18.59 -2.01
C PRO A 346 4.76 -18.06 -1.28
N PHE A 347 5.91 -17.98 -1.95
CA PHE A 347 7.13 -17.40 -1.37
C PHE A 347 7.03 -15.87 -1.26
N PHE A 348 6.40 -15.25 -2.24
CA PHE A 348 6.10 -13.82 -2.21
C PHE A 348 5.16 -13.44 -1.06
N ALA A 349 4.15 -14.27 -0.80
CA ALA A 349 3.32 -14.17 0.40
C ALA A 349 4.14 -14.22 1.69
N ILE A 350 5.09 -15.15 1.79
CA ILE A 350 5.94 -15.26 2.99
C ILE A 350 6.83 -14.03 3.16
N PHE A 351 7.40 -13.49 2.08
CA PHE A 351 8.13 -12.22 2.12
C PHE A 351 7.27 -11.10 2.75
N PHE A 352 6.00 -11.00 2.35
CA PHE A 352 5.06 -10.03 2.92
C PHE A 352 4.69 -10.30 4.39
N ILE A 353 4.65 -11.56 4.82
CA ILE A 353 4.56 -11.88 6.26
C ILE A 353 5.80 -11.41 7.01
N GLY A 354 7.00 -11.56 6.44
CA GLY A 354 8.21 -10.97 7.03
C GLY A 354 8.13 -9.47 7.18
N MET A 355 7.65 -8.77 6.15
CA MET A 355 7.36 -7.34 6.24
C MET A 355 6.42 -7.05 7.41
N SER A 356 5.33 -7.81 7.54
CA SER A 356 4.39 -7.67 8.66
C SER A 356 5.02 -7.94 10.03
N VAL A 357 5.86 -8.97 10.15
CA VAL A 357 6.60 -9.30 11.38
C VAL A 357 7.52 -8.13 11.76
N GLY A 358 8.24 -7.57 10.78
CA GLY A 358 9.07 -6.38 10.98
C GLY A 358 8.26 -5.17 11.43
N ARG A 359 7.10 -4.91 10.81
CA ARG A 359 6.20 -3.81 11.19
C ARG A 359 5.67 -3.96 12.62
N GLY A 360 5.22 -5.16 13.01
CA GLY A 360 4.69 -5.39 14.36
C GLY A 360 5.77 -5.37 15.45
N SER A 361 6.93 -5.97 15.16
CA SER A 361 8.05 -6.03 16.11
C SER A 361 8.86 -4.75 16.20
N GLY A 362 8.76 -3.85 15.22
CA GLY A 362 9.65 -2.70 15.06
C GLY A 362 10.99 -3.02 14.36
N HIS A 363 11.27 -4.29 14.03
CA HIS A 363 12.50 -4.70 13.37
C HIS A 363 12.35 -4.68 11.84
N THR A 364 12.17 -3.48 11.27
CA THR A 364 11.87 -3.28 9.84
C THR A 364 13.11 -3.27 8.93
N LEU A 365 14.31 -3.12 9.48
CA LEU A 365 15.55 -3.04 8.70
C LEU A 365 15.83 -4.33 7.93
N THR A 366 15.78 -5.49 8.59
CA THR A 366 16.07 -6.77 7.94
C THR A 366 15.12 -7.10 6.79
N PRO A 367 13.78 -7.04 6.95
CA PRO A 367 12.87 -7.31 5.83
C PRO A 367 12.99 -6.24 4.73
N THR A 368 13.35 -5.00 5.07
CA THR A 368 13.71 -3.97 4.08
C THR A 368 14.93 -4.36 3.25
N LEU A 369 16.02 -4.80 3.88
CA LEU A 369 17.23 -5.21 3.17
C LEU A 369 16.95 -6.41 2.26
N ILE A 370 16.18 -7.39 2.74
CA ILE A 370 15.72 -8.53 1.90
C ILE A 370 14.93 -8.00 0.69
N GLY A 371 14.04 -7.02 0.89
CA GLY A 371 13.27 -6.39 -0.18
C GLY A 371 14.13 -5.63 -1.19
N ILE A 372 15.15 -4.89 -0.74
CA ILE A 372 16.08 -4.17 -1.62
C ILE A 372 16.92 -5.16 -2.44
N ILE A 373 17.49 -6.19 -1.83
CA ILE A 373 18.28 -7.22 -2.53
C ILE A 373 17.41 -7.96 -3.55
N ARG A 374 16.19 -8.34 -3.15
CA ARG A 374 15.20 -8.96 -4.03
C ARG A 374 14.97 -8.13 -5.30
N LEU A 375 14.77 -6.83 -5.16
CA LEU A 375 14.42 -5.95 -6.27
C LEU A 375 15.62 -5.56 -7.11
N TRP A 376 16.67 -5.04 -6.49
CA TRP A 376 17.78 -4.43 -7.22
C TRP A 376 18.80 -5.46 -7.69
N VAL A 377 19.21 -6.37 -6.83
CA VAL A 377 20.27 -7.34 -7.16
C VAL A 377 19.70 -8.47 -8.03
N ILE A 378 18.60 -9.08 -7.58
CA ILE A 378 18.05 -10.27 -8.25
C ILE A 378 17.13 -9.86 -9.40
N ARG A 379 16.07 -9.11 -9.14
CA ARG A 379 15.05 -8.86 -10.16
C ARG A 379 15.58 -7.97 -11.29
N ILE A 380 16.21 -6.84 -10.98
CA ILE A 380 16.74 -5.90 -11.99
C ILE A 380 18.13 -6.31 -12.46
N GLY A 381 19.10 -6.41 -11.54
CA GLY A 381 20.51 -6.65 -11.88
C GLY A 381 20.72 -7.98 -12.61
N LEU A 382 20.35 -9.08 -11.97
CA LEU A 382 20.41 -10.40 -12.60
C LEU A 382 19.44 -10.50 -13.79
N GLY A 383 18.29 -9.81 -13.75
CA GLY A 383 17.35 -9.77 -14.88
C GLY A 383 17.99 -9.19 -16.14
N TYR A 384 18.69 -8.07 -16.03
CA TYR A 384 19.44 -7.45 -17.12
C TYR A 384 20.55 -8.38 -17.65
N ILE A 385 21.28 -9.03 -16.76
CA ILE A 385 22.35 -9.98 -17.14
C ILE A 385 21.76 -11.17 -17.91
N LEU A 386 20.72 -11.82 -17.39
CA LEU A 386 20.10 -12.97 -18.04
C LEU A 386 19.46 -12.59 -19.38
N ALA A 387 18.81 -11.43 -19.44
CA ALA A 387 18.10 -10.98 -20.62
C ALA A 387 19.05 -10.61 -21.77
N TYR A 388 20.19 -9.96 -21.48
CA TYR A 388 21.11 -9.45 -22.51
C TYR A 388 22.43 -10.21 -22.65
N HIS A 389 23.07 -10.62 -21.55
CA HIS A 389 24.40 -11.26 -21.62
C HIS A 389 24.29 -12.76 -21.87
N ILE A 390 23.25 -13.41 -21.34
CA ILE A 390 22.97 -14.84 -21.56
C ILE A 390 21.95 -15.03 -22.71
N ASP A 391 21.45 -13.95 -23.28
CA ASP A 391 20.47 -13.92 -24.39
C ASP A 391 19.20 -14.75 -24.13
N LEU A 392 18.76 -14.82 -22.86
CA LEU A 392 17.46 -15.42 -22.50
C LEU A 392 16.28 -14.48 -22.80
N LYS A 393 16.54 -13.27 -23.32
CA LYS A 393 15.53 -12.27 -23.71
C LYS A 393 14.51 -12.03 -22.59
N SER A 394 13.22 -11.93 -22.91
CA SER A 394 12.14 -11.72 -21.95
C SER A 394 12.02 -12.83 -20.89
N TYR A 395 12.33 -14.08 -21.26
CA TYR A 395 12.33 -15.20 -20.32
C TYR A 395 13.34 -15.00 -19.17
N GLY A 396 14.49 -14.39 -19.45
CA GLY A 396 15.45 -13.99 -18.41
C GLY A 396 14.82 -13.10 -17.33
N ILE A 397 13.95 -12.17 -17.73
CA ILE A 397 13.22 -11.28 -16.82
C ILE A 397 12.19 -12.06 -15.99
N TRP A 398 11.41 -12.92 -16.63
CA TRP A 398 10.39 -13.75 -15.95
C TRP A 398 11.02 -14.68 -14.91
N LEU A 399 12.16 -15.27 -15.28
CA LEU A 399 12.92 -16.16 -14.40
C LEU A 399 13.47 -15.41 -13.19
N THR A 400 14.05 -14.21 -13.35
CA THR A 400 14.56 -13.47 -12.19
C THR A 400 13.45 -12.91 -11.31
N MET A 401 12.29 -12.57 -11.86
CA MET A 401 11.11 -12.22 -11.08
C MET A 401 10.70 -13.38 -10.17
N ALA A 402 10.55 -14.58 -10.74
CA ALA A 402 10.25 -15.80 -10.02
C ALA A 402 11.32 -16.13 -8.96
N LEU A 403 12.60 -16.10 -9.34
CA LEU A 403 13.72 -16.36 -8.45
C LEU A 403 13.78 -15.35 -7.29
N SER A 404 13.49 -14.07 -7.55
CA SER A 404 13.46 -13.05 -6.51
C SER A 404 12.43 -13.36 -5.42
N ASN A 405 11.26 -13.89 -5.79
CA ASN A 405 10.23 -14.30 -4.85
C ASN A 405 10.71 -15.48 -4.00
N ILE A 406 11.31 -16.50 -4.63
CA ILE A 406 11.84 -17.67 -3.93
C ILE A 406 12.94 -17.27 -2.94
N VAL A 407 13.94 -16.50 -3.38
CA VAL A 407 15.05 -16.06 -2.53
C VAL A 407 14.57 -15.17 -1.38
N SER A 408 13.70 -14.20 -1.65
CA SER A 408 13.18 -13.32 -0.60
C SER A 408 12.27 -14.04 0.39
N GLY A 409 11.41 -14.94 -0.08
CA GLY A 409 10.55 -15.75 0.77
C GLY A 409 11.34 -16.70 1.66
N THR A 410 12.34 -17.38 1.11
CA THR A 410 13.23 -18.28 1.89
C THR A 410 14.10 -17.53 2.88
N ALA A 411 14.73 -16.42 2.48
CA ALA A 411 15.49 -15.56 3.39
C ALA A 411 14.60 -15.03 4.52
N THR A 412 13.37 -14.65 4.20
CA THR A 412 12.38 -14.19 5.18
C THR A 412 11.98 -15.30 6.15
N LEU A 413 11.72 -16.53 5.66
CA LEU A 413 11.45 -17.69 6.53
C LEU A 413 12.60 -17.94 7.51
N ALA A 414 13.84 -17.90 7.01
CA ALA A 414 15.03 -18.07 7.84
C ALA A 414 15.11 -16.97 8.91
N TRP A 415 14.86 -15.71 8.54
CA TRP A 415 14.83 -14.60 9.49
C TRP A 415 13.69 -14.73 10.53
N ILE A 416 12.48 -15.13 10.12
CA ILE A 416 11.37 -15.36 11.05
C ILE A 416 11.73 -16.48 12.04
N LYS A 417 12.36 -17.56 11.57
CA LYS A 417 12.71 -18.72 12.40
C LYS A 417 13.87 -18.44 13.35
N TYR A 418 14.98 -17.88 12.84
CA TYR A 418 16.24 -17.76 13.57
C TYR A 418 16.54 -16.34 14.07
N GLY A 419 15.81 -15.33 13.60
CA GLY A 419 16.05 -13.94 13.96
C GLY A 419 15.65 -13.59 15.40
N ASN A 420 16.29 -12.53 15.89
CA ASN A 420 16.07 -11.94 17.22
C ASN A 420 15.03 -10.79 17.19
N TRP A 421 14.00 -10.91 16.36
CA TRP A 421 12.95 -9.90 16.20
C TRP A 421 11.92 -9.93 17.35
N THR A 422 11.95 -10.93 18.23
CA THR A 422 11.07 -11.04 19.39
C THR A 422 11.56 -10.23 20.60
N LYS A 423 12.26 -9.11 20.36
CA LYS A 423 12.65 -8.14 21.39
C LYS A 423 11.75 -6.90 21.24
N PRO A 424 11.07 -6.41 22.30
CA PRO A 424 10.29 -5.20 22.21
C PRO A 424 11.19 -3.98 21.96
N ILE A 425 10.67 -3.00 21.22
CA ILE A 425 11.36 -1.72 20.97
C ILE A 425 11.01 -0.66 22.02
N ILE A 426 9.95 -0.88 22.80
CA ILE A 426 9.62 -0.04 23.95
C ILE A 426 10.60 -0.32 25.10
N LYS A 427 11.01 0.72 25.84
CA LYS A 427 11.80 0.56 27.07
C LYS A 427 11.01 -0.30 28.06
N GLN A 428 11.55 -1.45 28.46
CA GLN A 428 11.00 -2.22 29.57
C GLN A 428 11.33 -1.49 30.87
N ASN A 429 10.34 -1.33 31.77
CA ASN A 429 10.64 -0.89 33.12
C ASN A 429 11.55 -1.94 33.75
N LYS A 430 12.72 -1.52 34.22
CA LYS A 430 13.51 -2.33 35.16
C LYS A 430 12.67 -2.38 36.43
N HIS A 431 12.00 -3.51 36.65
CA HIS A 431 11.40 -3.83 37.94
C HIS A 431 12.49 -4.10 38.96
#